data_AF-A0AA35RTF2-F1
#
_entry.id   AF-A0AA35RTF2-F1
#
_cell.length_a   1.000
_cell.length_b   1.000
_cell.length_c   1.000
_cell.angle_alpha   90.00
_cell.angle_beta   90.00
_cell.angle_gamma   90.00
#
_symmetry.space_group_name_H-M   'P 1'
#
loop_
_entity.id
_entity.type
_entity.pdbx_description
1 polymer ?
#
loop_
_entity_poly.entity_id
_entity_poly.type
_entity_poly.pdbx_seq_one_letter_code
_entity_poly.pdbx_strand_id
1 'polypeptide(L)'
;MVVLLLAVLAVVCRCLLIWLGSGDWLAKRVEISTPVNSWTRVQEGIALVSSNYSPYSGDVFHEQALVLTVFQWLTSLGEWAVGAFFISVDVVIAVCLAGIADLHMKDQVRLYYHMDCELHPPLTKLSVEETDQGEEELWKRK
;
A
#
# COMPACT_ATOMS: atom_id res chain seq x y z
N MET A 1 14.14 -9.20 7.22
CA MET A 1 15.46 -8.60 6.92
C MET A 1 15.48 -7.94 5.53
N VAL A 2 15.09 -8.65 4.47
CA VAL A 2 15.08 -8.10 3.09
C VAL A 2 14.16 -6.87 2.94
N VAL A 3 12.93 -6.92 3.46
CA VAL A 3 11.98 -5.78 3.39
C VAL A 3 12.54 -4.52 4.04
N LEU A 4 13.21 -4.66 5.20
CA LEU A 4 13.83 -3.52 5.88
C LEU A 4 14.98 -2.93 5.07
N LEU A 5 15.79 -3.77 4.41
CA LEU A 5 16.87 -3.31 3.55
C LEU A 5 16.35 -2.56 2.32
N LEU A 6 15.27 -3.06 1.70
CA LEU A 6 14.61 -2.38 0.59
C LEU A 6 13.96 -1.06 1.02
N ALA A 7 13.34 -1.02 2.20
CA ALA A 7 12.78 0.20 2.76
C ALA A 7 13.86 1.25 3.02
N VAL A 8 15.00 0.86 3.61
CA VAL A 8 16.13 1.77 3.82
C VAL A 8 16.67 2.28 2.49
N LEU A 9 16.85 1.40 1.51
CA LEU A 9 17.30 1.80 0.17
C LEU A 9 16.32 2.81 -0.47
N ALA A 10 15.02 2.56 -0.39
CA ALA A 10 13.99 3.45 -0.92
C ALA A 10 14.03 4.84 -0.25
N VAL A 11 14.17 4.88 1.09
CA VAL A 11 14.33 6.14 1.84
C VAL A 11 15.57 6.89 1.38
N VAL A 12 16.72 6.21 1.25
CA VAL A 12 17.96 6.83 0.76
C VAL A 12 17.79 7.38 -0.65
N CYS A 13 17.20 6.61 -1.57
CA CYS A 13 16.90 7.07 -2.93
C CYS A 13 15.99 8.31 -2.94
N ARG A 14 14.93 8.33 -2.12
CA ARG A 14 14.04 9.50 -1.98
C ARG A 14 14.77 10.72 -1.45
N CYS A 15 15.58 10.57 -0.40
CA CYS A 15 16.38 11.65 0.15
C CYS A 15 17.36 12.22 -0.90
N LEU A 16 18.01 11.37 -1.68
CA LEU A 16 18.90 11.79 -2.77
C LEU A 16 18.16 12.57 -3.85
N LEU A 17 16.97 12.11 -4.27
CA LEU A 17 16.15 12.80 -5.26
C LEU A 17 15.72 14.20 -4.79
N ILE A 18 15.31 14.31 -3.52
CA ILE A 18 14.95 15.60 -2.90
C ILE A 18 16.16 16.53 -2.87
N TRP A 19 17.32 16.02 -2.43
CA TRP A 19 18.56 16.79 -2.36
C TRP A 19 19.03 17.30 -3.73
N LEU A 20 18.82 16.52 -4.79
CA LEU A 20 19.13 16.91 -6.16
C LEU A 20 18.16 17.95 -6.76
N GLY A 21 17.09 18.34 -6.05
CA GLY A 21 16.10 19.30 -6.54
C GLY A 21 15.29 18.77 -7.73
N SER A 22 15.20 17.45 -7.88
CA SER A 22 14.51 16.83 -9.04
C SER A 22 13.01 17.16 -9.09
N GLY A 23 12.38 17.49 -7.96
CA GLY A 23 10.97 17.89 -7.88
C GLY A 23 10.61 19.07 -8.79
N ASP A 24 11.42 20.13 -8.82
CA ASP A 24 11.18 21.32 -9.64
C ASP A 24 11.25 21.04 -11.14
N TRP A 25 12.11 20.09 -11.52
CA TRP A 25 12.22 19.66 -12.91
C TRP A 25 11.02 18.80 -13.32
N LEU A 26 10.58 17.88 -12.45
CA LEU A 26 9.41 17.03 -12.70
C LEU A 26 8.11 17.85 -12.73
N ALA A 27 7.96 18.85 -11.87
CA ALA A 27 6.76 19.67 -11.77
C ALA A 27 6.43 20.44 -13.06
N LYS A 28 7.45 20.72 -13.89
CA LYS A 28 7.30 21.43 -15.18
C LYS A 28 6.85 20.50 -16.32
N ARG A 29 6.78 19.18 -16.10
CA ARG A 29 6.37 18.20 -17.10
C ARG A 29 4.88 17.89 -16.98
N VAL A 30 4.12 18.26 -18.02
CA VAL A 30 2.67 18.02 -18.09
C VAL A 30 2.29 16.53 -18.11
N GLU A 31 3.23 15.65 -18.48
CA GLU A 31 3.06 14.19 -18.43
C GLU A 31 2.98 13.65 -16.99
N ILE A 32 3.58 14.37 -16.03
CA ILE A 32 3.71 13.95 -14.63
C ILE A 32 2.81 14.81 -13.74
N SER A 33 2.74 16.11 -14.03
CA SER A 33 1.99 17.10 -13.28
C SER A 33 0.76 17.53 -14.09
N THR A 34 -0.39 16.93 -13.79
CA THR A 34 -1.65 17.29 -14.45
C THR A 34 -2.30 18.48 -13.77
N PRO A 35 -3.21 19.21 -14.45
CA PRO A 35 -3.90 20.35 -13.85
C PRO A 35 -4.66 20.04 -12.56
N VAL A 36 -5.01 18.76 -12.34
CA VAL A 36 -5.79 18.31 -11.18
C VAL A 36 -4.87 17.90 -10.02
N ASN A 37 -3.79 17.16 -10.28
CA ASN A 37 -2.95 16.55 -9.24
C ASN A 37 -1.57 17.22 -9.05
N SER A 38 -1.39 18.46 -9.53
CA SER A 38 -0.09 19.14 -9.43
C SER A 38 0.19 19.71 -8.04
N TRP A 39 1.45 19.63 -7.60
CA TRP A 39 1.90 20.26 -6.36
C TRP A 39 1.68 21.79 -6.36
N THR A 40 1.81 22.43 -7.53
CA THR A 40 1.58 23.85 -7.71
C THR A 40 0.15 24.25 -7.32
N ARG A 41 -0.86 23.42 -7.62
CA ARG A 41 -2.25 23.69 -7.24
C ARG A 41 -2.45 23.65 -5.73
N VAL A 42 -1.76 22.75 -5.02
CA VAL A 42 -1.76 22.73 -3.55
C VAL A 42 -1.15 24.01 -3.00
N GLN A 43 -0.02 24.47 -3.56
CA GLN A 43 0.61 25.74 -3.16
C GLN A 43 -0.29 26.95 -3.43
N GLU A 44 -0.95 27.01 -4.60
CA GLU A 44 -1.92 28.04 -4.94
C GLU A 44 -3.13 28.03 -3.99
N GLY A 45 -3.67 26.85 -3.68
CA GLY A 45 -4.75 26.69 -2.71
C GLY A 45 -4.38 27.19 -1.33
N ILE A 46 -3.18 26.86 -0.83
CA ILE A 46 -2.67 27.35 0.45
C ILE A 46 -2.50 28.88 0.42
N ALA A 47 -2.01 29.45 -0.69
CA ALA A 47 -1.86 30.90 -0.85
C ALA A 47 -3.21 31.64 -0.86
N LEU A 48 -4.27 31.02 -1.38
CA LEU A 48 -5.62 31.57 -1.32
C LEU A 48 -6.17 31.55 0.11
N VAL A 49 -6.01 30.44 0.84
CA VAL A 49 -6.39 30.36 2.25
C VAL A 49 -5.68 31.42 3.08
N SER A 50 -4.36 31.59 2.89
CA SER A 50 -3.59 32.58 3.63
C SER A 50 -3.99 34.03 3.32
N SER A 51 -4.54 34.27 2.13
CA SER A 51 -5.08 35.56 1.69
C SER A 51 -6.55 35.76 2.06
N ASN A 52 -7.13 34.85 2.86
CA ASN A 52 -8.53 34.87 3.30
C ASN A 52 -9.56 34.77 2.16
N TYR A 53 -9.16 34.17 1.04
CA TYR A 53 -10.04 33.82 -0.07
C TYR A 53 -10.36 32.33 -0.02
N SER A 54 -11.55 31.96 -0.51
CA SER A 54 -11.95 30.56 -0.62
C SER A 54 -11.19 29.87 -1.76
N PRO A 55 -10.41 28.80 -1.49
CA PRO A 55 -9.69 28.03 -2.51
C PRO A 55 -10.62 27.33 -3.51
N TYR A 56 -11.85 27.07 -3.08
CA TYR A 56 -12.88 26.33 -3.81
C TYR A 56 -13.82 27.23 -4.60
N SER A 57 -13.73 28.55 -4.42
CA SER A 57 -14.63 29.50 -5.08
C SER A 57 -14.24 29.80 -6.54
N GLY A 58 -13.29 29.04 -7.11
CA GLY A 58 -12.89 29.08 -8.51
C GLY A 58 -12.35 27.72 -8.97
N ASP A 59 -11.88 27.64 -10.22
CA ASP A 59 -11.32 26.41 -10.85
C ASP A 59 -9.87 26.11 -10.41
N VAL A 60 -9.46 26.61 -9.25
CA VAL A 60 -8.04 26.61 -8.81
C VAL A 60 -7.72 25.37 -7.98
N PHE A 61 -8.62 24.91 -7.12
CA PHE A 61 -8.35 23.77 -6.24
C PHE A 61 -9.57 22.86 -6.11
N HIS A 62 -9.41 21.59 -6.53
CA HIS A 62 -10.49 20.59 -6.57
C HIS A 62 -10.23 19.38 -5.66
N GLU A 63 -9.13 19.39 -4.89
CA GLU A 63 -8.80 18.31 -3.97
C GLU A 63 -9.53 18.46 -2.62
N GLN A 64 -9.54 17.39 -1.82
CA GLN A 64 -10.31 17.35 -0.58
C GLN A 64 -9.83 18.39 0.45
N ALA A 65 -10.76 19.02 1.17
CA ALA A 65 -10.45 20.04 2.18
C ALA A 65 -9.49 19.57 3.27
N LEU A 66 -9.57 18.30 3.67
CA LEU A 66 -8.64 17.70 4.63
C LEU A 66 -7.20 17.72 4.13
N VAL A 67 -6.99 17.43 2.85
CA VAL A 67 -5.66 17.43 2.22
C VAL A 67 -5.07 18.83 2.29
N LEU A 68 -5.86 19.86 1.98
CA LEU A 68 -5.44 21.24 2.05
C LEU A 68 -5.05 21.65 3.48
N THR A 69 -5.85 21.30 4.50
CA THR A 69 -5.54 21.61 5.90
C THR A 69 -4.25 20.93 6.36
N VAL A 70 -4.06 19.66 6.01
CA VAL A 70 -2.84 18.91 6.35
C VAL A 70 -1.62 19.54 5.70
N PHE A 71 -1.67 19.83 4.40
CA PHE A 71 -0.53 20.43 3.70
C PHE A 71 -0.28 21.88 4.09
N GLN A 72 -1.30 22.66 4.46
CA GLN A 72 -1.12 23.98 5.04
C GLN A 72 -0.35 23.90 6.36
N TRP A 73 -0.73 22.97 7.24
CA TRP A 73 0.01 22.74 8.48
C TRP A 73 1.44 22.25 8.21
N LEU A 74 1.61 21.31 7.29
CA LEU A 74 2.90 20.72 6.97
C LEU A 74 3.86 21.72 6.33
N THR A 75 3.37 22.55 5.41
CA THR A 75 4.16 23.64 4.80
C THR A 75 4.54 24.71 5.82
N SER A 76 3.73 24.94 6.86
CA SER A 76 4.09 25.84 7.96
C SER A 76 5.29 25.36 8.79
N LEU A 77 5.56 24.05 8.81
CA LEU A 77 6.74 23.46 9.46
C LEU A 77 8.01 23.53 8.59
N GLY A 78 7.85 23.83 7.29
CA GLY A 78 8.91 23.94 6.29
C GLY A 78 8.90 22.83 5.24
N GLU A 79 9.60 23.04 4.14
CA GLU A 79 9.64 22.10 3.00
C GLU A 79 10.21 20.72 3.36
N TRP A 80 11.14 20.67 4.31
CA TRP A 80 11.69 19.42 4.83
C TRP A 80 10.61 18.53 5.45
N ALA A 81 9.59 19.12 6.09
CA ALA A 81 8.49 18.38 6.72
C ALA A 81 7.58 17.75 5.65
N VAL A 82 7.37 18.45 4.53
CA VAL A 82 6.67 17.92 3.36
C VAL A 82 7.41 16.72 2.79
N GLY A 83 8.73 16.84 2.58
CA GLY A 83 9.57 15.73 2.14
C GLY A 83 9.53 14.53 3.09
N ALA A 84 9.65 14.78 4.39
CA ALA A 84 9.58 13.74 5.42
C ALA A 84 8.23 13.02 5.45
N PHE A 85 7.13 13.76 5.26
CA PHE A 85 5.79 13.18 5.17
C PHE A 85 5.66 12.22 3.98
N PHE A 86 6.07 12.63 2.78
CA PHE A 86 6.03 11.75 1.62
C PHE A 86 6.87 10.48 1.82
N ILE A 87 8.07 10.62 2.38
CA ILE A 87 8.92 9.46 2.71
C ILE A 87 8.24 8.54 3.72
N SER A 88 7.61 9.11 4.76
CA SER A 88 6.91 8.31 5.77
C SER A 88 5.74 7.54 5.19
N VAL A 89 4.96 8.17 4.30
CA VAL A 89 3.84 7.54 3.60
C VAL A 89 4.34 6.40 2.70
N ASP A 90 5.43 6.61 1.96
CA ASP A 90 6.05 5.56 1.13
C ASP A 90 6.47 4.35 1.98
N VAL A 91 7.06 4.57 3.16
CA VAL A 91 7.44 3.48 4.09
C VAL A 91 6.21 2.75 4.62
N VAL A 92 5.16 3.47 5.02
CA VAL A 92 3.90 2.86 5.47
C VAL A 92 3.30 2.00 4.36
N ILE A 93 3.25 2.52 3.13
CA ILE A 93 2.78 1.77 1.96
C ILE A 93 3.62 0.51 1.75
N ALA A 94 4.95 0.61 1.83
CA ALA A 94 5.83 -0.55 1.66
C ALA A 94 5.57 -1.63 2.73
N VAL A 95 5.36 -1.25 4.00
CA VAL A 95 5.03 -2.18 5.09
C VAL A 95 3.66 -2.81 4.87
N CYS A 96 2.65 -2.03 4.49
CA CYS A 96 1.32 -2.53 4.18
C CYS A 96 1.35 -3.53 3.02
N LEU A 97 2.05 -3.22 1.93
CA LEU A 97 2.19 -4.10 0.78
C LEU A 97 2.93 -5.39 1.13
N ALA A 98 3.99 -5.31 1.94
CA ALA A 98 4.69 -6.50 2.42
C ALA A 98 3.76 -7.40 3.25
N GLY A 99 2.96 -6.81 4.15
CA GLY A 99 1.97 -7.55 4.92
C GLY A 99 0.90 -8.22 4.05
N ILE A 100 0.38 -7.50 3.05
CA ILE A 100 -0.60 -8.03 2.09
C ILE A 100 0.00 -9.19 1.29
N ALA A 101 1.25 -9.07 0.82
CA ALA A 101 1.93 -10.11 0.08
C ALA A 101 2.13 -11.39 0.91
N ASP A 102 2.52 -11.24 2.18
CA ASP A 102 2.69 -12.37 3.10
C ASP A 102 1.37 -13.09 3.39
N LEU A 103 0.28 -12.34 3.57
CA LEU A 103 -1.06 -12.90 3.75
C LEU A 103 -1.51 -13.64 2.49
N HIS A 104 -1.33 -13.02 1.33
CA HIS A 104 -1.70 -13.63 0.06
C HIS A 104 -0.93 -14.92 -0.21
N MET A 105 0.39 -14.96 0.06
CA MET A 105 1.20 -16.17 -0.13
C MET A 105 0.74 -17.31 0.78
N LYS A 106 0.38 -17.03 2.04
CA LYS A 106 -0.16 -18.04 2.97
C LYS A 106 -1.51 -18.59 2.49
N ASP A 107 -2.39 -17.72 2.00
CA ASP A 107 -3.69 -18.13 1.49
C ASP A 107 -3.55 -18.96 0.21
N GLN A 108 -2.67 -18.57 -0.72
CA GLN A 108 -2.39 -19.35 -1.94
C GLN A 108 -1.84 -20.75 -1.61
N VAL A 109 -0.89 -20.84 -0.68
CA VAL A 109 -0.33 -22.13 -0.24
C VAL A 109 -1.40 -22.98 0.45
N ARG A 110 -2.26 -22.38 1.30
CA ARG A 110 -3.38 -23.09 1.95
C ARG A 110 -4.35 -23.64 0.91
N LEU A 111 -4.73 -22.85 -0.09
CA LEU A 111 -5.62 -23.28 -1.17
C LEU A 111 -5.01 -24.41 -1.99
N TYR A 112 -3.72 -24.34 -2.30
CA TYR A 112 -3.00 -25.43 -2.97
C TYR A 112 -3.09 -26.75 -2.19
N TYR A 113 -2.81 -26.72 -0.88
CA TYR A 113 -2.93 -27.93 -0.05
C TYR A 113 -4.37 -28.44 0.09
N HIS A 114 -5.36 -27.54 0.15
CA HIS A 114 -6.77 -27.94 0.24
C HIS A 114 -7.21 -28.67 -1.04
N MET A 115 -6.81 -28.14 -2.20
CA MET A 115 -7.09 -28.76 -3.49
C MET A 115 -6.36 -30.10 -3.66
N ASP A 116 -5.11 -30.22 -3.19
CA ASP A 116 -4.36 -31.47 -3.24
C ASP A 116 -5.00 -32.56 -2.35
N CYS A 117 -5.50 -32.20 -1.17
CA CYS A 117 -6.23 -33.14 -0.29
C CYS A 117 -7.56 -33.61 -0.89
N GLU A 118 -8.21 -32.80 -1.73
CA GLU A 118 -9.42 -33.19 -2.46
C GLU A 118 -9.10 -34.11 -3.64
N LEU A 119 -8.00 -33.86 -4.36
CA LEU A 119 -7.60 -34.65 -5.54
C LEU A 119 -6.91 -35.97 -5.16
N HIS A 120 -6.08 -35.93 -4.12
CA HIS A 120 -5.33 -37.05 -3.57
C HIS A 120 -5.52 -37.08 -2.04
N PRO A 121 -6.60 -37.72 -1.55
CA PRO A 121 -6.83 -37.81 -0.12
C PRO A 121 -5.64 -38.52 0.55
N PRO A 122 -5.15 -38.02 1.70
CA PRO A 122 -4.01 -38.62 2.37
C PRO A 122 -4.28 -40.10 2.66
N LEU A 123 -3.29 -40.97 2.39
CA LEU A 123 -3.41 -42.43 2.58
C LEU A 123 -3.87 -42.81 3.99
N THR A 124 -3.59 -41.97 4.99
CA THR A 124 -4.09 -42.10 6.36
C THR A 124 -5.61 -42.05 6.46
N LYS A 125 -6.29 -41.23 5.65
CA LYS A 125 -7.77 -41.19 5.61
C LYS A 125 -8.32 -42.43 4.90
N LEU A 126 -7.68 -42.85 3.81
CA LEU A 126 -8.09 -44.05 3.08
C LEU A 126 -7.91 -45.32 3.92
N SER A 127 -6.82 -45.45 4.67
CA SER A 127 -6.61 -46.61 5.54
C SER A 127 -7.63 -46.66 6.67
N VAL A 128 -7.97 -45.52 7.29
CA VAL A 128 -8.98 -45.46 8.35
C VAL A 128 -10.36 -45.82 7.81
N GLU A 129 -10.73 -45.32 6.63
CA GLU A 129 -12.02 -45.62 6.01
C GLU A 129 -12.15 -47.07 5.52
N GLU A 130 -11.06 -47.67 5.01
CA GLU A 130 -11.01 -49.12 4.72
C GLU A 130 -11.13 -49.97 6.00
N THR A 131 -10.54 -49.52 7.12
CA THR A 131 -10.61 -50.26 8.39
C THR A 131 -12.02 -50.21 8.98
N ASP A 132 -12.67 -49.04 8.96
CA ASP A 132 -14.05 -48.85 9.42
C ASP A 132 -15.04 -49.67 8.56
N GLN A 133 -14.89 -49.67 7.23
CA GLN A 133 -15.72 -50.51 6.35
C GLN A 133 -15.53 -52.01 6.62
N GLY A 134 -14.30 -52.44 6.89
CA GLY A 134 -13.99 -53.81 7.26
C GLY A 134 -14.63 -54.24 8.57
N GLU A 135 -14.63 -53.39 9.59
CA GLU A 135 -15.31 -53.66 10.87
C GLU A 135 -16.84 -53.68 10.73
N GLU A 136 -17.43 -52.79 9.94
CA GLU A 136 -18.88 -52.73 9.74
C GLU A 136 -19.43 -53.98 9.02
N GLU A 137 -18.70 -54.48 8.01
CA GLU A 137 -19.00 -55.75 7.33
C GLU A 137 -18.85 -56.96 8.27
N LEU A 138 -17.91 -56.92 9.20
CA LEU A 138 -17.72 -57.95 10.24
C LEU A 138 -18.90 -58.02 11.21
N TRP A 139 -19.46 -56.88 11.62
CA TRP A 139 -20.64 -56.82 12.48
C TRP A 139 -21.92 -57.30 11.79
N LYS A 140 -22.08 -57.07 10.48
CA LYS A 140 -23.23 -57.55 9.70
C LYS A 140 -23.24 -59.07 9.49
N ARG A 141 -22.12 -59.75 9.70
CA ARG A 141 -21.98 -61.22 9.55
C ARG A 141 -22.16 -62.02 10.84
N LYS A 142 -22.31 -61.36 11.99
CA LYS A 142 -22.67 -61.99 13.28
C LYS A 142 -24.16 -61.88 13.53
#